data_AF-A0AAW0ZN47-F1
#
_entry.id   AF-A0AAW0ZN47-F1
#
_cell.length_a   1.000
_cell.length_b   1.000
_cell.length_c   1.000
_cell.angle_alpha   90.00
_cell.angle_beta   90.00
_cell.angle_gamma   90.00
#
_symmetry.space_group_name_H-M   'P 1'
#
loop_
_entity.id
_entity.type
_entity.pdbx_description
1 polymer ?
#
loop_
_entity_poly.entity_id
_entity_poly.type
_entity_poly.pdbx_seq_one_letter_code
_entity_poly.pdbx_strand_id
1 'polypeptide(L)'
;MSDIKSVLCLLCQHLNLSINVMMKPEYFRLAKFNSMAENVADAFWKALNILGYHAVKEKQIEPDFKQYDTLRTTKLYFAYLQYPAIEFYALSEKSKNNRPLLLAFAWLLGTQDILNIIIRINLSNSVLGRECSQLNSVENKETQYNVPETFSAQINNILYLNGKVNYNIKEISELISQKAKLVSRIHAASVNVSGLPHVSVSEAALIKRVSTTNKNALSNEDKKYIKELSTIASLLDVHMKWSKKKHIFFEWMVTVVQEHNKSEHQLENIDWNEVSKIISLLHCMTREKFEILSSQKETINCQDYEPKCISRLLRIQGNNTEIENWLSEISTELAKKTESLDNEKKKLSEKLEEILESIPHCVQVSFS
;
A
#
# COMPACT_ATOMS: atom_id res chain seq x y z
N MET A 1 16.58 15.34 -34.05
CA MET A 1 15.71 14.14 -33.90
C MET A 1 16.47 12.84 -33.58
N SER A 2 17.81 12.82 -33.50
CA SER A 2 18.60 11.65 -33.06
C SER A 2 18.43 11.35 -31.56
N ASP A 3 18.19 12.38 -30.75
CA ASP A 3 18.15 12.24 -29.29
C ASP A 3 16.92 11.48 -28.79
N ILE A 4 15.76 11.63 -29.43
CA ILE A 4 14.52 10.97 -28.97
C ILE A 4 14.62 9.45 -29.06
N LYS A 5 15.27 8.90 -30.10
CA LYS A 5 15.47 7.44 -30.21
C LYS A 5 16.27 6.92 -29.02
N SER A 6 17.33 7.64 -28.63
CA SER A 6 18.16 7.26 -27.49
C SER A 6 17.39 7.34 -26.16
N VAL A 7 16.52 8.35 -26.00
CA VAL A 7 15.70 8.54 -24.80
C VAL A 7 14.60 7.49 -24.71
N LEU A 8 13.97 7.12 -25.82
CA LEU A 8 13.00 6.03 -25.86
C LEU A 8 13.67 4.67 -25.57
N CYS A 9 14.87 4.40 -26.09
CA CYS A 9 15.65 3.21 -25.72
C CYS A 9 15.90 3.16 -24.21
N LEU A 10 16.30 4.29 -23.63
CA LEU A 10 16.57 4.41 -22.20
C LEU A 10 15.31 4.16 -21.36
N LEU A 11 14.16 4.70 -21.79
CA LEU A 11 12.87 4.47 -21.14
C LEU A 11 12.44 3.00 -21.24
N CYS A 12 12.58 2.37 -22.41
CA CYS A 12 12.34 0.94 -22.59
C CYS A 12 13.20 0.08 -21.65
N GLN A 13 14.48 0.42 -21.52
CA GLN A 13 15.38 -0.25 -20.59
C GLN A 13 14.94 -0.05 -19.13
N HIS A 14 14.50 1.16 -18.78
CA HIS A 14 13.99 1.47 -17.44
C HIS A 14 12.75 0.63 -17.11
N LEU A 15 11.77 0.57 -18.02
CA LEU A 15 10.56 -0.23 -17.83
C LEU A 15 10.86 -1.73 -17.73
N ASN A 16 11.79 -2.25 -18.54
CA ASN A 16 12.16 -3.66 -18.47
C ASN A 16 12.81 -4.02 -17.12
N LEU A 17 13.69 -3.16 -16.60
CA LEU A 17 14.33 -3.37 -15.30
C LEU A 17 13.37 -3.14 -14.11
N SER A 18 12.42 -2.23 -14.26
CA SER A 18 11.54 -1.80 -13.16
C SER A 18 10.29 -2.65 -13.00
N ILE A 19 9.65 -3.01 -14.12
CA ILE A 19 8.34 -3.69 -14.16
C ILE A 19 8.33 -4.94 -15.06
N ASN A 20 9.48 -5.36 -15.60
CA ASN A 20 9.62 -6.53 -16.46
C ASN A 20 8.71 -6.49 -17.71
N VAL A 21 8.44 -5.31 -18.26
CA VAL A 21 7.69 -5.13 -19.51
C VAL A 21 8.65 -4.75 -20.63
N MET A 22 8.73 -5.62 -21.65
CA MET A 22 9.54 -5.39 -22.84
C MET A 22 8.83 -4.44 -23.82
N MET A 23 9.20 -3.17 -23.77
CA MET A 23 8.78 -2.15 -24.74
C MET A 23 9.89 -1.92 -25.78
N LYS A 24 9.51 -1.59 -27.03
CA LYS A 24 10.45 -1.16 -28.07
C LYS A 24 10.26 0.33 -28.37
N PRO A 25 11.33 1.09 -28.71
CA PRO A 25 11.21 2.50 -29.11
C PRO A 25 10.24 2.71 -30.28
N GLU A 26 10.19 1.75 -31.22
CA GLU A 26 9.27 1.79 -32.36
C GLU A 26 7.80 1.76 -31.91
N TYR A 27 7.46 1.14 -30.77
CA TYR A 27 6.07 1.12 -30.27
C TYR A 27 5.57 2.54 -29.94
N PHE A 28 6.43 3.39 -29.38
CA PHE A 28 6.10 4.79 -29.12
C PHE A 28 5.93 5.60 -30.41
N ARG A 29 6.75 5.33 -31.42
CA ARG A 29 6.65 5.98 -32.73
C ARG A 29 5.39 5.55 -33.48
N LEU A 30 5.07 4.26 -33.47
CA LEU A 30 3.85 3.71 -34.07
C LEU A 30 2.60 4.23 -33.35
N ALA A 31 2.64 4.34 -32.02
CA ALA A 31 1.53 4.89 -31.23
C ALA A 31 1.27 6.37 -31.54
N LYS A 32 2.32 7.19 -31.77
CA LYS A 32 2.15 8.59 -32.20
C LYS A 32 1.28 8.71 -33.47
N PHE A 33 1.45 7.80 -34.42
CA PHE A 33 0.77 7.81 -35.72
C PHE A 33 -0.44 6.86 -35.82
N ASN A 34 -0.88 6.24 -34.73
CA ASN A 34 -1.96 5.25 -34.73
C ASN A 34 -1.77 4.11 -35.74
N SER A 35 -0.54 3.62 -35.86
CA SER A 35 -0.24 2.49 -36.74
C SER A 35 -0.79 1.17 -36.18
N MET A 36 -1.26 0.30 -37.08
CA MET A 36 -2.07 -0.89 -36.83
C MET A 36 -1.26 -2.12 -36.39
N ALA A 37 -0.46 -2.00 -35.34
CA ALA A 37 0.29 -3.13 -34.80
C ALA A 37 -0.34 -3.61 -33.47
N GLU A 38 -0.94 -4.80 -33.46
CA GLU A 38 -1.58 -5.40 -32.27
C GLU A 38 -0.62 -5.49 -31.08
N ASN A 39 0.65 -5.86 -31.34
CA ASN A 39 1.70 -5.96 -30.32
C ASN A 39 1.97 -4.64 -29.56
N VAL A 40 1.58 -3.48 -30.11
CA VAL A 40 1.79 -2.17 -29.48
C VAL A 40 0.76 -1.93 -28.39
N ALA A 41 -0.51 -2.17 -28.67
CA ALA A 41 -1.62 -1.96 -27.73
C ALA A 41 -1.43 -2.80 -26.46
N ASP A 42 -1.16 -4.10 -26.62
CA ASP A 42 -0.96 -5.03 -25.52
C ASP A 42 0.19 -4.62 -24.60
N ALA A 43 1.30 -4.17 -25.18
CA ALA A 43 2.47 -3.75 -24.40
C ALA A 43 2.18 -2.48 -23.60
N PHE A 44 1.44 -1.52 -24.18
CA PHE A 44 0.97 -0.34 -23.46
C PHE A 44 -0.03 -0.69 -22.36
N TRP A 45 -1.03 -1.54 -22.62
CA TRP A 45 -1.99 -1.96 -21.59
C TRP A 45 -1.30 -2.66 -20.41
N LYS A 46 -0.36 -3.57 -20.67
CA LYS A 46 0.42 -4.24 -19.61
C LYS A 46 1.23 -3.23 -18.80
N ALA A 47 1.92 -2.29 -19.45
CA ALA A 47 2.68 -1.26 -18.76
C ALA A 47 1.76 -0.35 -17.92
N LEU A 48 0.67 0.16 -18.50
CA LEU A 48 -0.29 1.03 -17.83
C LEU A 48 -0.97 0.35 -16.64
N ASN A 49 -1.27 -0.95 -16.74
CA ASN A 49 -1.85 -1.72 -15.64
C ASN A 49 -0.91 -1.76 -14.43
N ILE A 50 0.36 -2.14 -14.65
CA ILE A 50 1.35 -2.26 -13.58
C ILE A 50 1.66 -0.88 -12.98
N LEU A 51 1.94 0.11 -13.83
CA LEU A 51 2.24 1.46 -13.39
C LEU A 51 1.04 2.09 -12.66
N GLY A 52 -0.18 1.90 -13.19
CA GLY A 52 -1.43 2.37 -12.59
C GLY A 52 -1.68 1.75 -11.22
N TYR A 53 -1.49 0.43 -11.08
CA TYR A 53 -1.60 -0.26 -9.78
C TYR A 53 -0.68 0.38 -8.72
N HIS A 54 0.59 0.59 -9.06
CA HIS A 54 1.55 1.19 -8.12
C HIS A 54 1.21 2.65 -7.80
N ALA A 55 0.70 3.43 -8.77
CA ALA A 55 0.28 4.81 -8.54
C ALA A 55 -0.93 4.90 -7.60
N VAL A 56 -1.90 3.98 -7.74
CA VAL A 56 -3.06 3.90 -6.83
C VAL A 56 -2.64 3.43 -5.44
N LYS A 57 -1.78 2.42 -5.37
CA LYS A 57 -1.28 1.87 -4.09
C LYS A 57 -0.53 2.91 -3.27
N GLU A 58 0.27 3.79 -3.90
CA GLU A 58 0.96 4.90 -3.22
C GLU A 58 -0.03 5.84 -2.51
N LYS A 59 -1.25 5.99 -3.05
CA LYS A 59 -2.33 6.80 -2.44
C LYS A 59 -3.06 6.06 -1.30
N GLN A 60 -2.45 5.01 -0.73
CA GLN A 60 -2.90 4.25 0.44
C GLN A 60 -4.32 3.68 0.34
N ILE A 61 -4.76 3.38 -0.87
CA ILE A 61 -5.96 2.57 -1.08
C ILE A 61 -5.48 1.21 -1.54
N GLU A 62 -6.04 0.14 -0.96
CA GLU A 62 -5.95 -1.19 -1.56
C GLU A 62 -7.05 -1.28 -2.62
N PRO A 63 -6.74 -1.10 -3.92
CA PRO A 63 -7.72 -1.31 -4.96
C PRO A 63 -7.97 -2.82 -5.08
N ASP A 64 -9.10 -3.31 -4.57
CA ASP A 64 -9.55 -4.66 -4.89
C ASP A 64 -10.20 -4.70 -6.29
N PHE A 65 -9.39 -4.44 -7.32
CA PHE A 65 -9.81 -4.51 -8.72
C PHE A 65 -9.42 -5.85 -9.37
N LYS A 66 -8.92 -6.80 -8.58
CA LYS A 66 -8.37 -8.08 -9.07
C LYS A 66 -9.41 -8.98 -9.76
N GLN A 67 -10.69 -8.69 -9.55
CA GLN A 67 -11.82 -9.44 -10.09
C GLN A 67 -12.09 -9.11 -11.58
N TYR A 68 -11.50 -8.05 -12.12
CA TYR A 68 -11.75 -7.59 -13.49
C TYR A 68 -10.60 -7.95 -14.45
N ASP A 69 -10.89 -7.91 -15.75
CA ASP A 69 -9.87 -8.05 -16.80
C ASP A 69 -8.81 -6.93 -16.73
N THR A 70 -7.67 -7.13 -17.40
CA THR A 70 -6.55 -6.16 -17.37
C THR A 70 -6.97 -4.79 -17.89
N LEU A 71 -7.83 -4.76 -18.92
CA LEU A 71 -8.27 -3.52 -19.57
C LEU A 71 -9.17 -2.68 -18.65
N ARG A 72 -10.22 -3.26 -18.07
CA ARG A 72 -11.11 -2.58 -17.11
C ARG A 72 -10.36 -2.20 -15.86
N THR A 73 -9.52 -3.09 -15.33
CA THR A 73 -8.67 -2.80 -14.17
C THR A 73 -7.79 -1.59 -14.41
N THR A 74 -7.14 -1.51 -15.58
CA THR A 74 -6.35 -0.34 -15.96
C THR A 74 -7.22 0.92 -16.04
N LYS A 75 -8.36 0.86 -16.73
CA LYS A 75 -9.28 2.00 -16.82
C LYS A 75 -9.74 2.48 -15.44
N LEU A 76 -10.00 1.56 -14.50
CA LEU A 76 -10.37 1.90 -13.13
C LEU A 76 -9.24 2.58 -12.36
N TYR A 77 -7.99 2.11 -12.51
CA TYR A 77 -6.84 2.81 -11.92
C TYR A 77 -6.76 4.25 -12.44
N PHE A 78 -6.93 4.46 -13.74
CA PHE A 78 -6.87 5.80 -14.34
C PHE A 78 -8.06 6.67 -13.93
N ALA A 79 -9.27 6.12 -13.83
CA ALA A 79 -10.44 6.82 -13.32
C ALA A 79 -10.24 7.25 -11.86
N TYR A 80 -9.69 6.36 -11.02
CA TYR A 80 -9.35 6.66 -9.64
C TYR A 80 -8.28 7.76 -9.53
N LEU A 81 -7.29 7.73 -10.42
CA LEU A 81 -6.27 8.78 -10.52
C LEU A 81 -6.80 10.08 -11.16
N GLN A 82 -8.07 10.11 -11.57
CA GLN A 82 -8.76 11.24 -12.20
C GLN A 82 -8.14 11.66 -13.55
N TYR A 83 -7.72 10.68 -14.35
CA TYR A 83 -7.23 10.96 -15.69
C TYR A 83 -8.37 11.51 -16.57
N PRO A 84 -8.23 12.71 -17.17
CA PRO A 84 -9.37 13.44 -17.74
C PRO A 84 -9.73 13.08 -19.19
N ALA A 85 -8.89 12.35 -19.92
CA ALA A 85 -9.11 12.12 -21.35
C ALA A 85 -10.14 11.00 -21.59
N ILE A 86 -11.30 11.36 -22.16
CA ILE A 86 -12.42 10.43 -22.39
C ILE A 86 -12.10 9.36 -23.44
N GLU A 87 -11.26 9.72 -24.41
CA GLU A 87 -10.81 8.87 -25.52
C GLU A 87 -10.13 7.60 -25.03
N PHE A 88 -9.46 7.68 -23.88
CA PHE A 88 -8.81 6.53 -23.24
C PHE A 88 -9.83 5.52 -22.70
N TYR A 89 -10.92 6.00 -22.08
CA TYR A 89 -11.97 5.13 -21.55
C TYR A 89 -12.83 4.52 -22.66
N ALA A 90 -12.89 5.18 -23.82
CA ALA A 90 -13.56 4.67 -25.01
C ALA A 90 -12.79 3.57 -25.76
N LEU A 91 -11.51 3.32 -25.42
CA LEU A 91 -10.72 2.29 -26.10
C LEU A 91 -11.24 0.87 -25.78
N SER A 92 -11.66 0.13 -26.80
CA SER A 92 -11.92 -1.30 -26.69
C SER A 92 -10.64 -2.12 -26.92
N GLU A 93 -10.67 -3.41 -26.62
CA GLU A 93 -9.55 -4.34 -26.88
C GLU A 93 -9.21 -4.42 -28.38
N LYS A 94 -10.21 -4.24 -29.24
CA LYS A 94 -10.05 -4.22 -30.71
C LYS A 94 -9.71 -2.82 -31.25
N SER A 95 -9.58 -1.83 -30.37
CA SER A 95 -9.33 -0.46 -30.81
C SER A 95 -7.94 -0.35 -31.41
N LYS A 96 -7.90 0.35 -32.53
CA LYS A 96 -6.70 0.55 -33.34
C LYS A 96 -5.96 1.84 -32.98
N ASN A 97 -6.51 2.59 -32.02
CA ASN A 97 -6.06 3.92 -31.63
C ASN A 97 -5.10 3.81 -30.44
N ASN A 98 -3.80 3.82 -30.72
CA ASN A 98 -2.75 3.65 -29.71
C ASN A 98 -2.29 4.99 -29.10
N ARG A 99 -2.66 6.13 -29.70
CA ARG A 99 -2.25 7.45 -29.22
C ARG A 99 -2.80 7.80 -27.83
N PRO A 100 -4.08 7.53 -27.49
CA PRO A 100 -4.58 7.79 -26.14
C PRO A 100 -3.86 6.96 -25.07
N LEU A 101 -3.39 5.75 -25.40
CA LEU A 101 -2.55 4.94 -24.50
C LEU A 101 -1.19 5.60 -24.25
N LEU A 102 -0.56 6.14 -25.30
CA LEU A 102 0.70 6.87 -25.18
C LEU A 102 0.53 8.16 -24.38
N LEU A 103 -0.57 8.88 -24.56
CA LEU A 103 -0.90 10.09 -23.78
C LEU A 103 -1.14 9.75 -22.31
N ALA A 104 -1.92 8.71 -22.02
CA ALA A 104 -2.15 8.22 -20.66
C ALA A 104 -0.84 7.80 -19.98
N PHE A 105 0.04 7.11 -20.73
CA PHE A 105 1.37 6.73 -20.27
C PHE A 105 2.22 7.95 -19.90
N ALA A 106 2.30 8.94 -20.79
CA ALA A 106 3.06 10.16 -20.54
C ALA A 106 2.48 10.99 -19.37
N TRP A 107 1.16 11.05 -19.26
CA TRP A 107 0.47 11.69 -18.15
C TRP A 107 0.83 11.05 -16.82
N LEU A 108 0.86 9.71 -16.76
CA LEU A 108 1.23 8.97 -15.56
C LEU A 108 2.68 9.25 -15.14
N LEU A 109 3.59 9.29 -16.11
CA LEU A 109 4.99 9.68 -15.88
C LEU A 109 5.15 11.12 -15.39
N GLY A 110 4.35 12.04 -15.94
CA GLY A 110 4.46 13.48 -15.65
C GLY A 110 3.80 13.90 -14.34
N THR A 111 2.67 13.27 -13.98
CA THR A 111 1.83 13.73 -12.86
C THR A 111 1.96 12.89 -11.59
N GLN A 112 2.18 11.57 -11.72
CA GLN A 112 2.21 10.66 -10.56
C GLN A 112 3.63 10.29 -10.13
N ASP A 113 4.67 10.78 -10.80
CA ASP A 113 6.09 10.45 -10.53
C ASP A 113 6.35 8.94 -10.40
N ILE A 114 5.63 8.16 -11.22
CA ILE A 114 5.45 6.72 -11.00
C ILE A 114 6.76 5.92 -11.09
N LEU A 115 7.73 6.39 -11.88
CA LEU A 115 9.03 5.74 -11.97
C LEU A 115 9.82 5.89 -10.66
N ASN A 116 9.73 7.03 -9.98
CA ASN A 116 10.36 7.20 -8.66
C ASN A 116 9.70 6.29 -7.63
N ILE A 117 8.36 6.20 -7.64
CA ILE A 117 7.60 5.30 -6.76
C ILE A 117 8.08 3.86 -6.94
N ILE A 118 8.15 3.37 -8.18
CA ILE A 118 8.56 1.99 -8.47
C ILE A 118 10.01 1.74 -8.08
N ILE A 119 10.90 2.71 -8.32
CA ILE A 119 12.30 2.61 -7.88
C ILE A 119 12.35 2.47 -6.36
N ARG A 120 11.61 3.27 -5.60
CA ARG A 120 11.55 3.15 -4.13
C ARG A 120 11.06 1.76 -3.70
N ILE A 121 9.98 1.27 -4.30
CA ILE A 121 9.43 -0.07 -4.00
C ILE A 121 10.46 -1.16 -4.31
N ASN A 122 11.10 -1.11 -5.48
CA ASN A 122 12.10 -2.09 -5.89
C ASN A 122 13.33 -2.06 -4.97
N LEU A 123 13.78 -0.88 -4.56
CA LEU A 123 14.88 -0.73 -3.61
C LEU A 123 14.52 -1.30 -2.23
N SER A 124 13.34 -0.97 -1.71
CA SER A 124 12.85 -1.50 -0.42
C SER A 124 12.74 -3.02 -0.42
N ASN A 125 12.35 -3.63 -1.54
CA ASN A 125 12.23 -5.09 -1.68
C ASN A 125 13.56 -5.78 -2.05
N SER A 126 14.58 -5.02 -2.42
CA SER A 126 15.88 -5.52 -2.84
C SER A 126 16.78 -5.92 -1.66
N VAL A 127 17.94 -6.49 -1.97
CA VAL A 127 19.02 -6.75 -1.02
C VAL A 127 19.41 -5.53 -0.18
N LEU A 128 19.32 -4.32 -0.74
CA LEU A 128 19.66 -3.08 -0.04
C LEU A 128 18.59 -2.72 1.02
N GLY A 129 17.31 -2.88 0.69
CA GLY A 129 16.20 -2.60 1.60
C GLY A 129 16.07 -3.64 2.72
N ARG A 130 16.37 -4.91 2.41
CA ARG A 130 16.29 -6.03 3.38
C ARG A 130 17.22 -5.87 4.59
N GLU A 131 18.35 -5.16 4.46
CA GLU A 131 19.22 -4.87 5.60
C GLU A 131 18.50 -4.11 6.73
N CYS A 132 17.48 -3.33 6.36
CA CYS A 132 16.72 -2.49 7.28
C CYS A 132 15.38 -3.09 7.71
N SER A 133 14.84 -4.09 7.00
CA SER A 133 13.40 -4.42 7.08
C SER A 133 13.06 -5.90 7.29
N GLN A 134 13.99 -6.73 7.76
CA GLN A 134 13.74 -8.17 7.88
C GLN A 134 12.74 -8.51 9.01
N LEU A 135 11.44 -8.33 8.74
CA LEU A 135 10.40 -9.17 9.26
C LEU A 135 10.44 -10.44 8.41
N ASN A 136 11.12 -11.47 8.92
CA ASN A 136 10.76 -12.82 8.50
C ASN A 136 9.30 -12.96 8.88
N SER A 137 8.39 -12.93 7.90
CA SER A 137 7.00 -13.31 8.11
C SER A 137 7.00 -14.82 8.38
N VAL A 138 7.37 -15.19 9.60
CA VAL A 138 6.89 -16.42 10.18
C VAL A 138 5.38 -16.21 10.19
N GLU A 139 4.66 -16.99 9.39
CA GLU A 139 3.20 -17.08 9.50
C GLU A 139 2.91 -17.31 10.98
N ASN A 140 2.44 -16.28 11.65
CA ASN A 140 1.94 -16.40 13.00
C ASN A 140 0.65 -17.20 12.85
N LYS A 141 0.79 -18.53 12.94
CA LYS A 141 0.21 -19.27 14.06
C LYS A 141 -0.82 -18.44 14.81
N GLU A 142 -2.05 -18.26 14.34
CA GLU A 142 -3.09 -17.62 15.15
C GLU A 142 -3.23 -18.47 16.42
N THR A 143 -2.53 -18.06 17.48
CA THR A 143 -2.65 -18.67 18.78
C THR A 143 -4.04 -18.36 19.26
N GLN A 144 -4.91 -19.37 19.29
CA GLN A 144 -6.20 -19.28 19.96
C GLN A 144 -5.95 -18.86 21.40
N TYR A 145 -6.37 -17.64 21.75
CA TYR A 145 -6.34 -17.16 23.11
C TYR A 145 -7.61 -17.65 23.80
N ASN A 146 -7.47 -18.56 24.76
CA ASN A 146 -8.55 -18.90 25.67
C ASN A 146 -8.87 -17.66 26.51
N VAL A 147 -10.05 -17.06 26.29
CA VAL A 147 -10.52 -15.93 27.08
C VAL A 147 -10.91 -16.46 28.47
N PRO A 148 -10.32 -15.96 29.57
CA PRO A 148 -10.71 -16.39 30.92
C PRO A 148 -12.18 -16.07 31.20
N GLU A 149 -12.90 -16.98 31.86
CA GLU A 149 -14.36 -16.86 32.06
C GLU A 149 -14.76 -15.74 33.05
N THR A 150 -13.85 -15.36 33.96
CA THR A 150 -14.16 -14.35 35.00
C THR A 150 -13.54 -12.99 34.67
N PHE A 151 -14.28 -11.91 34.96
CA PHE A 151 -13.84 -10.53 34.73
C PHE A 151 -12.49 -10.21 35.40
N SER A 152 -12.27 -10.71 36.63
CA SER A 152 -11.00 -10.55 37.34
C SER A 152 -9.83 -11.27 36.63
N ALA A 153 -10.06 -12.49 36.13
CA ALA A 153 -9.05 -13.21 35.35
C ALA A 153 -8.78 -12.56 33.99
N GLN A 154 -9.79 -11.95 33.35
CA GLN A 154 -9.62 -11.17 32.12
C GLN A 154 -8.75 -9.94 32.36
N ILE A 155 -9.00 -9.16 33.42
CA ILE A 155 -8.17 -8.00 33.79
C ILE A 155 -6.72 -8.43 34.07
N ASN A 156 -6.52 -9.49 34.86
CA ASN A 156 -5.18 -10.00 35.15
C ASN A 156 -4.45 -10.49 33.89
N ASN A 157 -5.17 -11.13 32.95
CA ASN A 157 -4.61 -11.53 31.67
C ASN A 157 -4.23 -10.31 30.81
N ILE A 158 -5.05 -9.26 30.77
CA ILE A 158 -4.74 -8.01 30.08
C ILE A 158 -3.48 -7.36 30.68
N LEU A 159 -3.38 -7.29 32.00
CA LEU A 159 -2.20 -6.73 32.69
C LEU A 159 -0.94 -7.54 32.36
N TYR A 160 -1.03 -8.86 32.37
CA TYR A 160 0.07 -9.75 32.00
C TYR A 160 0.49 -9.57 30.54
N LEU A 161 -0.47 -9.57 29.60
CA LEU A 161 -0.19 -9.36 28.18
C LEU A 161 0.41 -7.99 27.92
N ASN A 162 -0.09 -6.94 28.57
CA ASN A 162 0.48 -5.61 28.50
C ASN A 162 1.91 -5.58 29.04
N GLY A 163 2.18 -6.23 30.17
CA GLY A 163 3.54 -6.40 30.71
C GLY A 163 4.48 -7.09 29.71
N LYS A 164 4.02 -8.18 29.09
CA LYS A 164 4.77 -8.93 28.08
C LYS A 164 5.05 -8.08 26.83
N VAL A 165 4.05 -7.34 26.35
CA VAL A 165 4.20 -6.42 25.21
C VAL A 165 5.22 -5.34 25.53
N ASN A 166 5.14 -4.71 26.71
CA ASN A 166 6.08 -3.67 27.13
C ASN A 166 7.51 -4.21 27.25
N TYR A 167 7.68 -5.41 27.81
CA TYR A 167 8.98 -6.08 27.86
C TYR A 167 9.54 -6.30 26.45
N ASN A 168 8.75 -6.86 25.54
CA ASN A 168 9.17 -7.11 24.16
C ASN A 168 9.51 -5.81 23.42
N ILE A 169 8.73 -4.73 23.60
CA ILE A 169 9.02 -3.42 23.00
C ILE A 169 10.37 -2.89 23.51
N LYS A 170 10.63 -3.03 24.82
CA LYS A 170 11.91 -2.62 25.40
C LYS A 170 13.07 -3.42 24.80
N GLU A 171 12.95 -4.74 24.74
CA GLU A 171 13.97 -5.62 24.15
C GLU A 171 14.23 -5.27 22.68
N ILE A 172 13.18 -5.04 21.88
CA ILE A 172 13.30 -4.59 20.49
C ILE A 172 14.05 -3.25 20.42
N SER A 173 13.74 -2.30 21.30
CA SER A 173 14.41 -0.99 21.33
C SER A 173 15.90 -1.11 21.67
N GLU A 174 16.26 -2.01 22.58
CA GLU A 174 17.64 -2.30 22.96
C GLU A 174 18.40 -2.96 21.79
N LEU A 175 17.78 -3.93 21.11
CA LEU A 175 18.35 -4.57 19.92
C LEU A 175 18.55 -3.57 18.78
N ILE A 176 17.61 -2.65 18.55
CA ILE A 176 17.75 -1.58 17.55
C ILE A 176 18.93 -0.67 17.92
N SER A 177 19.06 -0.28 19.18
CA SER A 177 20.17 0.54 19.67
C SER A 177 21.52 -0.16 19.50
N GLN A 178 21.59 -1.46 19.83
CA GLN A 178 22.81 -2.25 19.62
C GLN A 178 23.15 -2.40 18.14
N LYS A 179 22.17 -2.68 17.29
CA LYS A 179 22.35 -2.71 15.83
C LYS A 179 22.92 -1.39 15.32
N ALA A 180 22.35 -0.26 15.73
CA ALA A 180 22.84 1.07 15.35
C ALA A 180 24.30 1.31 15.79
N LYS A 181 24.66 0.92 17.02
CA LYS A 181 26.04 1.01 17.52
C LYS A 181 27.01 0.16 16.69
N LEU A 182 26.64 -1.09 16.37
CA LEU A 182 27.47 -1.98 15.57
C LEU A 182 27.63 -1.49 14.13
N VAL A 183 26.54 -1.05 13.51
CA VAL A 183 26.52 -0.46 12.17
C VAL A 183 27.43 0.78 12.13
N SER A 184 27.33 1.67 13.12
CA SER A 184 28.19 2.85 13.25
C SER A 184 29.68 2.50 13.36
N ARG A 185 30.04 1.45 14.13
CA ARG A 185 31.43 0.97 14.20
C ARG A 185 31.96 0.47 12.86
N ILE A 186 31.14 -0.27 12.12
CA ILE A 186 31.50 -0.75 10.78
C ILE A 186 31.66 0.43 9.82
N HIS A 187 30.78 1.42 9.89
CA HIS A 187 30.90 2.65 9.10
C HIS A 187 32.17 3.43 9.45
N ALA A 188 32.48 3.65 10.73
CA ALA A 188 33.71 4.32 11.14
C ALA A 188 34.97 3.59 10.65
N ALA A 189 34.92 2.26 10.58
CA ALA A 189 36.02 1.44 10.08
C ALA A 189 36.10 1.38 8.53
N SER A 190 35.01 1.64 7.81
CA SER A 190 34.96 1.56 6.34
C SER A 190 35.05 2.91 5.64
N VAL A 191 34.76 4.02 6.33
CA VAL A 191 34.90 5.38 5.79
C VAL A 191 36.37 5.64 5.41
N ASN A 192 36.57 6.12 4.18
CA ASN A 192 37.87 6.46 3.58
C ASN A 192 38.86 5.30 3.39
N VAL A 193 38.45 4.05 3.65
CA VAL A 193 39.26 2.89 3.26
C VAL A 193 39.08 2.69 1.74
N SER A 194 40.17 2.84 1.00
CA SER A 194 40.25 2.62 -0.46
C SER A 194 39.46 3.62 -1.33
N GLY A 195 39.11 4.81 -0.82
CA GLY A 195 38.44 5.87 -1.60
C GLY A 195 37.00 5.54 -2.03
N LEU A 196 36.41 4.49 -1.47
CA LEU A 196 35.01 4.13 -1.69
C LEU A 196 34.11 4.89 -0.69
N PRO A 197 32.91 5.33 -1.11
CA PRO A 197 31.88 5.74 -0.16
C PRO A 197 31.48 4.56 0.74
N HIS A 198 30.95 4.89 1.91
CA HIS A 198 30.50 3.98 2.98
C HIS A 198 30.09 2.57 2.51
N VAL A 199 30.65 1.55 3.15
CA VAL A 199 30.29 0.15 2.92
C VAL A 199 29.23 -0.27 3.94
N SER A 200 28.14 -0.89 3.49
CA SER A 200 27.10 -1.46 4.35
C SER A 200 27.64 -2.66 5.16
N VAL A 201 26.92 -3.08 6.19
CA VAL A 201 27.31 -4.23 7.01
C VAL A 201 27.30 -5.52 6.17
N SER A 202 26.30 -5.67 5.30
CA SER A 202 26.19 -6.85 4.46
C SER A 202 27.24 -6.85 3.34
N GLU A 203 27.56 -5.68 2.78
CA GLU A 203 28.64 -5.50 1.81
C GLU A 203 30.00 -5.81 2.42
N ALA A 204 30.28 -5.32 3.63
CA ALA A 204 31.52 -5.61 4.35
C ALA A 204 31.64 -7.11 4.68
N ALA A 205 30.53 -7.75 5.08
CA ALA A 205 30.49 -9.18 5.32
C ALA A 205 30.72 -10.00 4.03
N LEU A 206 30.13 -9.56 2.90
CA LEU A 206 30.34 -10.18 1.60
C LEU A 206 31.80 -10.04 1.16
N ILE A 207 32.38 -8.83 1.24
CA ILE A 207 33.79 -8.58 0.91
C ILE A 207 34.70 -9.49 1.74
N LYS A 208 34.46 -9.58 3.06
CA LYS A 208 35.19 -10.48 3.93
C LYS A 208 35.08 -11.93 3.46
N ARG A 209 33.87 -12.46 3.24
CA ARG A 209 33.65 -13.84 2.78
C ARG A 209 34.33 -14.12 1.43
N VAL A 210 34.22 -13.21 0.48
CA VAL A 210 34.84 -13.31 -0.86
C VAL A 210 36.37 -13.29 -0.75
N SER A 211 36.93 -12.46 0.16
CA SER A 211 38.38 -12.36 0.36
C SER A 211 38.98 -13.56 1.09
N THR A 212 38.23 -14.19 2.00
CA THR A 212 38.70 -15.33 2.81
C THR A 212 38.47 -16.68 2.12
N THR A 213 37.51 -16.78 1.21
CA THR A 213 37.20 -18.02 0.48
C THR A 213 38.01 -18.07 -0.80
N ASN A 214 38.66 -19.19 -1.09
CA ASN A 214 39.43 -19.39 -2.33
C ASN A 214 38.59 -18.96 -3.56
N LYS A 215 39.17 -18.17 -4.47
CA LYS A 215 38.50 -17.48 -5.61
C LYS A 215 37.57 -18.36 -6.47
N ASN A 216 37.69 -19.69 -6.39
CA ASN A 216 36.94 -20.65 -7.19
C ASN A 216 35.69 -21.24 -6.50
N ALA A 217 35.43 -20.93 -5.22
CA ALA A 217 34.33 -21.53 -4.45
C ALA A 217 33.37 -20.46 -3.86
N LEU A 218 32.89 -19.54 -4.70
CA LEU A 218 31.81 -18.64 -4.27
C LEU A 218 30.52 -19.45 -4.07
N SER A 219 29.89 -19.32 -2.89
CA SER A 219 28.62 -20.00 -2.61
C SER A 219 27.55 -19.56 -3.61
N ASN A 220 26.57 -20.43 -3.86
CA ASN A 220 25.46 -20.11 -4.77
C ASN A 220 24.64 -18.92 -4.27
N GLU A 221 24.53 -18.74 -2.95
CA GLU A 221 23.87 -17.61 -2.31
C GLU A 221 24.62 -16.30 -2.58
N ASP A 222 25.95 -16.28 -2.46
CA ASP A 222 26.76 -15.08 -2.73
C ASP A 222 26.71 -14.70 -4.21
N LYS A 223 26.71 -15.69 -5.13
CA LYS A 223 26.51 -15.43 -6.57
C LYS A 223 25.14 -14.81 -6.86
N LYS A 224 24.09 -15.32 -6.22
CA LYS A 224 22.73 -14.77 -6.34
C LYS A 224 22.67 -13.36 -5.79
N TYR A 225 23.28 -13.12 -4.63
CA TYR A 225 23.34 -11.81 -3.98
C TYR A 225 24.06 -10.76 -4.86
N ILE A 226 25.22 -11.11 -5.43
CA ILE A 226 25.95 -10.23 -6.37
C ILE A 226 25.13 -9.94 -7.62
N LYS A 227 24.41 -10.95 -8.15
CA LYS A 227 23.53 -10.75 -9.31
C LYS A 227 22.38 -9.79 -8.99
N GLU A 228 21.75 -9.92 -7.82
CA GLU A 228 20.72 -8.99 -7.34
C GLU A 228 21.28 -7.56 -7.22
N LEU A 229 22.46 -7.38 -6.59
CA LEU A 229 23.14 -6.08 -6.52
C LEU A 229 23.41 -5.48 -7.91
N SER A 230 23.94 -6.27 -8.84
CA SER A 230 24.23 -5.79 -10.20
C SER A 230 22.97 -5.33 -10.95
N THR A 231 21.84 -6.00 -10.70
CA THR A 231 20.55 -5.66 -11.30
C THR A 231 20.04 -4.32 -10.76
N ILE A 232 20.14 -4.12 -9.44
CA ILE A 232 19.76 -2.86 -8.78
C ILE A 232 20.68 -1.72 -9.18
N ALA A 233 21.99 -1.95 -9.28
CA ALA A 233 22.94 -0.94 -9.75
C ALA A 233 22.63 -0.49 -11.19
N SER A 234 22.32 -1.44 -12.08
CA SER A 234 21.87 -1.15 -13.46
C SER A 234 20.58 -0.34 -13.47
N LEU A 235 19.60 -0.71 -12.64
CA LEU A 235 18.33 0.01 -12.49
C LEU A 235 18.55 1.47 -12.04
N LEU A 236 19.42 1.70 -11.04
CA LEU A 236 19.74 3.03 -10.53
C LEU A 236 20.48 3.90 -11.56
N ASP A 237 21.45 3.33 -12.29
CA ASP A 237 22.16 4.04 -13.36
C ASP A 237 21.20 4.45 -14.49
N VAL A 238 20.35 3.53 -14.94
CA VAL A 238 19.33 3.81 -15.96
C VAL A 238 18.35 4.88 -15.47
N HIS A 239 17.92 4.80 -14.21
CA HIS A 239 17.04 5.79 -13.62
C HIS A 239 17.67 7.18 -13.53
N MET A 240 18.94 7.28 -13.09
CA MET A 240 19.67 8.54 -13.06
C MET A 240 19.79 9.15 -14.47
N LYS A 241 20.13 8.33 -15.48
CA LYS A 241 20.20 8.77 -16.88
C LYS A 241 18.84 9.25 -17.38
N TRP A 242 17.76 8.55 -17.04
CA TRP A 242 16.40 8.95 -17.41
C TRP A 242 16.04 10.30 -16.78
N SER A 243 16.28 10.48 -15.49
CA SER A 243 16.00 11.73 -14.78
C SER A 243 16.69 12.95 -15.39
N LYS A 244 17.91 12.78 -15.93
CA LYS A 244 18.63 13.84 -16.67
C LYS A 244 18.01 14.15 -18.04
N LYS A 245 17.45 13.15 -18.72
CA LYS A 245 16.95 13.26 -20.12
C LYS A 245 15.43 13.31 -20.27
N LYS A 246 14.66 13.20 -19.17
CA LYS A 246 13.19 13.14 -19.21
C LYS A 246 12.53 14.33 -19.92
N HIS A 247 13.15 15.51 -19.86
CA HIS A 247 12.67 16.71 -20.54
C HIS A 247 12.56 16.52 -22.06
N ILE A 248 13.50 15.80 -22.68
CA ILE A 248 13.52 15.50 -24.12
C ILE A 248 12.31 14.63 -24.50
N PHE A 249 11.93 13.68 -23.64
CA PHE A 249 10.74 12.87 -23.84
C PHE A 249 9.48 13.74 -23.80
N PHE A 250 9.35 14.61 -22.80
CA PHE A 250 8.18 15.49 -22.69
C PHE A 250 8.09 16.53 -23.81
N GLU A 251 9.22 17.07 -24.27
CA GLU A 251 9.28 17.94 -25.46
C GLU A 251 8.79 17.19 -26.71
N TRP A 252 9.19 15.93 -26.89
CA TRP A 252 8.64 15.10 -27.96
C TRP A 252 7.14 14.80 -27.79
N MET A 253 6.67 14.60 -26.56
CA MET A 253 5.24 14.39 -26.28
C MET A 253 4.37 15.60 -26.66
N VAL A 254 4.91 16.83 -26.63
CA VAL A 254 4.20 18.01 -27.18
C VAL A 254 3.84 17.78 -28.65
N THR A 255 4.73 17.18 -29.43
CA THR A 255 4.44 16.84 -30.84
C THR A 255 3.40 15.73 -30.97
N VAL A 256 3.27 14.84 -29.98
CA VAL A 256 2.22 13.81 -29.95
C VAL A 256 0.86 14.44 -29.66
N VAL A 257 0.80 15.40 -28.74
CA VAL A 257 -0.40 16.19 -28.43
C VAL A 257 -0.83 16.99 -29.66
N GLN A 258 0.10 17.65 -30.36
CA GLN A 258 -0.21 18.36 -31.61
C GLN A 258 -0.82 17.43 -32.67
N GLU A 259 -0.27 16.22 -32.84
CA GLU A 259 -0.85 15.21 -33.74
C GLU A 259 -2.21 14.68 -33.25
N HIS A 260 -2.44 14.63 -31.94
CA HIS A 260 -3.73 14.28 -31.37
C HIS A 260 -4.79 15.34 -31.70
N ASN A 261 -4.47 16.62 -31.48
CA ASN A 261 -5.39 17.72 -31.71
C ASN A 261 -5.72 17.91 -33.21
N LYS A 262 -4.77 17.65 -34.11
CA LYS A 262 -5.05 17.60 -35.56
C LYS A 262 -6.08 16.53 -35.93
N SER A 263 -6.18 15.47 -35.13
CA SER A 263 -7.15 14.39 -35.32
C SER A 263 -8.43 14.55 -34.47
N GLU A 264 -8.59 15.63 -33.69
CA GLU A 264 -9.77 15.87 -32.83
C GLU A 264 -11.08 16.05 -33.60
N HIS A 265 -11.05 16.17 -34.93
CA HIS A 265 -12.24 16.01 -35.78
C HIS A 265 -12.84 14.58 -35.75
N GLN A 266 -12.33 13.68 -34.89
CA GLN A 266 -12.81 12.30 -34.71
C GLN A 266 -13.64 12.07 -33.43
N LEU A 267 -14.11 13.11 -32.74
CA LEU A 267 -15.02 12.95 -31.57
C LEU A 267 -16.29 12.14 -31.92
N GLU A 268 -16.66 12.10 -33.20
CA GLU A 268 -17.74 11.29 -33.76
C GLU A 268 -17.47 9.76 -33.70
N ASN A 269 -16.22 9.33 -33.50
CA ASN A 269 -15.82 7.91 -33.45
C ASN A 269 -15.58 7.39 -32.02
N ILE A 270 -16.02 8.11 -30.99
CA ILE A 270 -15.93 7.64 -29.60
C ILE A 270 -16.92 6.47 -29.39
N ASP A 271 -16.40 5.35 -28.92
CA ASP A 271 -17.23 4.23 -28.48
C ASP A 271 -17.88 4.54 -27.13
N TRP A 272 -19.03 5.23 -27.18
CA TRP A 272 -19.82 5.58 -26.00
C TRP A 272 -20.34 4.36 -25.24
N ASN A 273 -20.43 3.18 -25.88
CA ASN A 273 -20.80 1.95 -25.19
C ASN A 273 -19.71 1.52 -24.21
N GLU A 274 -18.44 1.59 -24.62
CA GLU A 274 -17.30 1.33 -23.71
C GLU A 274 -17.24 2.34 -22.56
N VAL A 275 -17.48 3.61 -22.85
CA VAL A 275 -17.55 4.66 -21.82
C VAL A 275 -18.68 4.35 -20.82
N SER A 276 -19.89 4.03 -21.32
CA SER A 276 -21.05 3.70 -20.48
C SER A 276 -20.81 2.48 -19.59
N LYS A 277 -20.11 1.45 -20.09
CA LYS A 277 -19.71 0.28 -19.27
C LYS A 277 -18.82 0.69 -18.10
N ILE A 278 -17.83 1.56 -18.34
CA ILE A 278 -16.94 2.04 -17.29
C ILE A 278 -17.68 2.92 -16.29
N ILE A 279 -18.56 3.81 -16.76
CA ILE A 279 -19.40 4.64 -15.88
C ILE A 279 -20.29 3.76 -14.99
N SER A 280 -20.93 2.74 -15.57
CA SER A 280 -21.78 1.80 -14.86
C SER A 280 -20.98 1.01 -13.82
N LEU A 281 -19.78 0.58 -14.18
CA LEU A 281 -18.88 -0.12 -13.27
C LEU A 281 -18.44 0.79 -12.12
N LEU A 282 -18.02 2.04 -12.40
CA LEU A 282 -17.70 3.02 -11.37
C LEU A 282 -18.89 3.30 -10.45
N HIS A 283 -20.10 3.37 -11.00
CA HIS A 283 -21.32 3.56 -10.22
C HIS A 283 -21.59 2.37 -9.29
N CYS A 284 -21.46 1.13 -9.78
CA CYS A 284 -21.58 -0.08 -8.96
C CYS A 284 -20.56 -0.09 -7.83
N MET A 285 -19.28 0.15 -8.13
CA MET A 285 -18.21 0.16 -7.13
C MET A 285 -18.42 1.26 -6.07
N THR A 286 -18.88 2.42 -6.52
CA THR A 286 -19.17 3.55 -5.62
C THR A 286 -20.35 3.20 -4.71
N ARG A 287 -21.41 2.61 -5.27
CA ARG A 287 -22.56 2.14 -4.50
C ARG A 287 -22.17 1.06 -3.49
N GLU A 288 -21.43 0.04 -3.90
CA GLU A 288 -20.93 -1.02 -3.00
C GLU A 288 -20.12 -0.43 -1.84
N LYS A 289 -19.21 0.52 -2.12
CA LYS A 289 -18.48 1.21 -1.05
C LYS A 289 -19.39 2.02 -0.14
N PHE A 290 -20.40 2.70 -0.68
CA PHE A 290 -21.39 3.40 0.15
C PHE A 290 -22.24 2.46 0.98
N GLU A 291 -22.64 1.30 0.46
CA GLU A 291 -23.38 0.26 1.19
C GLU A 291 -22.55 -0.38 2.30
N ILE A 292 -21.25 -0.61 2.06
CA ILE A 292 -20.30 -1.05 3.10
C ILE A 292 -20.17 0.03 4.18
N LEU A 293 -20.07 1.31 3.80
CA LEU A 293 -19.99 2.41 4.75
C LEU A 293 -21.31 2.64 5.52
N SER A 294 -22.47 2.42 4.89
CA SER A 294 -23.78 2.54 5.55
C SER A 294 -24.07 1.37 6.48
N SER A 295 -23.71 0.15 6.07
CA SER A 295 -23.80 -1.04 6.94
C SER A 295 -22.79 -0.99 8.08
N GLN A 296 -21.59 -0.43 7.86
CA GLN A 296 -20.67 -0.06 8.94
C GLN A 296 -21.30 0.98 9.88
N LYS A 297 -22.00 2.00 9.36
CA LYS A 297 -22.73 2.96 10.20
C LYS A 297 -23.85 2.33 11.05
N GLU A 298 -24.52 1.31 10.54
CA GLU A 298 -25.52 0.55 11.32
C GLU A 298 -24.87 -0.38 12.35
N THR A 299 -23.63 -0.83 12.13
CA THR A 299 -22.84 -1.56 13.13
C THR A 299 -22.09 -0.65 14.11
N ILE A 300 -21.90 0.63 13.81
CA ILE A 300 -21.27 1.63 14.72
C ILE A 300 -22.13 1.97 15.94
N ASN A 301 -23.29 1.32 16.13
CA ASN A 301 -23.98 1.32 17.44
C ASN A 301 -23.41 0.32 18.45
N CYS A 302 -22.37 -0.46 18.10
CA CYS A 302 -21.58 -1.17 19.10
C CYS A 302 -20.13 -1.35 18.60
N GLN A 303 -19.19 -0.73 19.30
CA GLN A 303 -17.74 -0.97 19.23
C GLN A 303 -17.04 -0.59 17.91
N ASP A 304 -16.42 0.60 17.92
CA ASP A 304 -14.97 0.74 17.67
C ASP A 304 -14.60 2.21 17.93
N TYR A 305 -14.37 2.53 19.21
CA TYR A 305 -13.38 3.57 19.49
C TYR A 305 -12.05 2.99 19.05
N GLU A 306 -11.56 3.39 17.88
CA GLU A 306 -10.16 3.21 17.52
C GLU A 306 -9.35 3.80 18.68
N PRO A 307 -8.75 2.99 19.56
CA PRO A 307 -7.89 3.54 20.57
C PRO A 307 -6.68 3.97 19.77
N LYS A 308 -6.51 5.28 19.58
CA LYS A 308 -5.19 5.85 19.40
C LYS A 308 -4.40 5.50 20.65
N CYS A 309 -3.90 4.27 20.68
CA CYS A 309 -2.94 3.77 21.64
C CYS A 309 -1.59 4.36 21.22
N ILE A 310 -1.53 5.69 21.26
CA ILE A 310 -0.29 6.38 21.52
C ILE A 310 0.09 5.85 22.90
N SER A 311 1.20 5.13 22.99
CA SER A 311 1.77 4.70 24.25
C SER A 311 1.96 5.93 25.14
N ARG A 312 0.97 6.25 25.96
CA ARG A 312 0.96 7.41 26.87
C ARG A 312 2.08 7.32 27.91
N LEU A 313 2.68 6.13 28.06
CA LEU A 313 3.89 5.89 28.86
C LEU A 313 5.17 6.52 28.28
N LEU A 314 5.22 6.92 27.00
CA LEU A 314 6.36 7.70 26.49
C LEU A 314 6.35 9.17 26.96
N ARG A 315 5.29 9.62 27.66
CA ARG A 315 5.26 10.93 28.34
C ARG A 315 5.38 10.84 29.86
N ILE A 316 5.57 9.65 30.43
CA ILE A 316 5.69 9.52 31.90
C ILE A 316 7.15 9.71 32.29
N GLN A 317 7.53 10.98 32.29
CA GLN A 317 8.58 11.50 33.16
C GLN A 317 7.99 12.74 33.86
N GLY A 318 7.06 12.50 34.79
CA GLY A 318 6.52 13.53 35.67
C GLY A 318 5.10 13.26 36.15
N ASN A 319 4.96 13.15 37.48
CA ASN A 319 3.74 13.34 38.28
C ASN A 319 2.73 12.18 38.40
N ASN A 320 2.97 11.32 39.40
CA ASN A 320 2.02 10.31 39.92
C ASN A 320 0.65 10.89 40.36
N THR A 321 0.59 12.19 40.67
CA THR A 321 -0.65 12.88 41.10
C THR A 321 -1.70 13.00 40.00
N GLU A 322 -1.29 13.08 38.74
CA GLU A 322 -2.27 13.10 37.63
C GLU A 322 -2.93 11.73 37.48
N ILE A 323 -2.17 10.64 37.58
CA ILE A 323 -2.68 9.26 37.45
C ILE A 323 -3.74 8.96 38.53
N GLU A 324 -3.50 9.40 39.77
CA GLU A 324 -4.48 9.26 40.86
C GLU A 324 -5.78 10.05 40.61
N ASN A 325 -5.66 11.28 40.06
CA ASN A 325 -6.82 12.07 39.69
C ASN A 325 -7.63 11.40 38.55
N TRP A 326 -6.96 10.90 37.51
CA TRP A 326 -7.61 10.17 36.41
C TRP A 326 -8.32 8.90 36.90
N LEU A 327 -7.68 8.13 37.79
CA LEU A 327 -8.29 6.95 38.39
C LEU A 327 -9.52 7.32 39.22
N SER A 328 -9.47 8.41 39.98
CA SER A 328 -10.61 8.90 40.75
C SER A 328 -11.78 9.33 39.84
N GLU A 329 -11.48 10.01 38.73
CA GLU A 329 -12.48 10.48 37.76
C GLU A 329 -13.21 9.29 37.11
N ILE A 330 -12.44 8.29 36.64
CA ILE A 330 -12.99 7.06 36.07
C ILE A 330 -13.82 6.30 37.10
N SER A 331 -13.35 6.18 38.36
CA SER A 331 -14.11 5.51 39.42
C SER A 331 -15.43 6.23 39.72
N THR A 332 -15.46 7.57 39.71
CA THR A 332 -16.70 8.33 39.94
C THR A 332 -17.68 8.21 38.77
N GLU A 333 -17.19 8.18 37.53
CA GLU A 333 -18.04 8.03 36.35
C GLU A 333 -18.64 6.62 36.27
N LEU A 334 -17.86 5.61 36.66
CA LEU A 334 -18.32 4.22 36.75
C LEU A 334 -19.40 4.08 37.83
N ALA A 335 -19.21 4.68 39.01
CA ALA A 335 -20.19 4.69 40.09
C ALA A 335 -21.54 5.32 39.65
N LYS A 336 -21.49 6.45 38.94
CA LYS A 336 -22.70 7.11 38.40
C LYS A 336 -23.42 6.24 37.37
N LYS A 337 -22.70 5.56 36.50
CA LYS A 337 -23.29 4.65 35.50
C LYS A 337 -23.93 3.42 36.15
N THR A 338 -23.30 2.84 37.18
CA THR A 338 -23.88 1.72 37.92
C THR A 338 -25.16 2.13 38.66
N GLU A 339 -25.19 3.31 39.28
CA GLU A 339 -26.39 3.82 39.95
C GLU A 339 -27.54 4.11 38.96
N SER A 340 -27.22 4.63 37.77
CA SER A 340 -28.20 4.81 36.70
C SER A 340 -28.80 3.48 36.23
N LEU A 341 -27.98 2.44 36.08
CA LEU A 341 -28.44 1.11 35.65
C LEU A 341 -29.29 0.42 36.73
N ASP A 342 -28.95 0.57 38.01
CA ASP A 342 -29.76 0.02 39.10
C ASP A 342 -31.13 0.70 39.18
N ASN A 343 -31.19 2.01 38.95
CA ASN A 343 -32.45 2.75 38.87
C ASN A 343 -33.31 2.33 37.67
N GLU A 344 -32.72 2.13 36.50
CA GLU A 344 -33.44 1.61 35.32
C GLU A 344 -33.95 0.19 35.55
N LYS A 345 -33.13 -0.68 36.16
CA LYS A 345 -33.52 -2.05 36.51
C LYS A 345 -34.69 -2.06 37.50
N LYS A 346 -34.67 -1.19 38.51
CA LYS A 346 -35.76 -1.07 39.47
C LYS A 346 -37.06 -0.61 38.80
N LYS A 347 -36.97 0.38 37.92
CA LYS A 347 -38.12 0.89 37.15
C LYS A 347 -38.70 -0.15 36.18
N LEU A 348 -37.84 -1.00 35.60
CA LEU A 348 -38.26 -2.14 34.77
C LEU A 348 -38.92 -3.24 35.61
N SER A 349 -38.42 -3.50 36.82
CA SER A 349 -39.03 -4.45 37.76
C SER A 349 -40.42 -4.01 38.20
N GLU A 350 -40.58 -2.73 38.56
CA GLU A 350 -41.87 -2.14 38.95
C GLU A 350 -42.88 -2.22 37.79
N LYS A 351 -42.46 -1.91 36.56
CA LYS A 351 -43.31 -2.09 35.37
C LYS A 351 -43.68 -3.55 35.10
N LEU A 352 -42.77 -4.49 35.38
CA LEU A 352 -43.03 -5.91 35.21
C LEU A 352 -44.06 -6.40 36.23
N GLU A 353 -43.94 -5.97 37.49
CA GLU A 353 -44.95 -6.24 38.54
C GLU A 353 -46.32 -5.64 38.17
N GLU A 354 -46.35 -4.40 37.70
CA GLU A 354 -47.59 -3.74 37.27
C GLU A 354 -48.26 -4.48 36.09
N ILE A 355 -47.47 -5.01 35.15
CA ILE A 355 -47.97 -5.86 34.06
C ILE A 355 -48.46 -7.22 34.60
N LEU A 356 -47.75 -7.83 35.54
CA LEU A 356 -48.13 -9.10 36.15
C LEU A 356 -49.43 -8.99 36.96
N GLU A 357 -49.64 -7.87 37.66
CA GLU A 357 -50.90 -7.56 38.37
C GLU A 357 -52.06 -7.25 37.41
N SER A 358 -51.75 -6.72 36.23
CA SER A 358 -52.71 -6.42 35.16
C SER A 358 -53.18 -7.66 34.38
N ILE A 359 -52.54 -8.82 34.57
CA ILE A 359 -52.97 -10.09 33.98
C ILE A 359 -54.10 -10.67 34.86
N PRO A 360 -55.34 -10.80 34.36
CA PRO A 360 -56.44 -11.39 35.13
C PRO A 360 -56.08 -12.82 35.55
N HIS A 361 -56.47 -13.21 36.77
CA HIS A 361 -56.33 -14.58 37.30
C HIS A 361 -56.88 -15.63 36.33
N CYS A 362 -56.04 -16.10 35.41
CA CYS A 362 -56.34 -17.14 34.45
C CYS A 362 -55.32 -18.27 34.55
N VAL A 363 -55.08 -18.78 35.77
CA VAL A 363 -54.78 -20.20 35.96
C VAL A 363 -55.33 -20.64 37.34
N GLN A 364 -56.61 -21.03 37.39
CA GLN A 364 -57.04 -22.04 38.37
C GLN A 364 -56.42 -23.36 37.91
N VAL A 365 -55.33 -23.80 38.54
CA VAL A 365 -54.89 -25.19 38.44
C VAL A 365 -55.70 -25.98 39.46
N SER A 366 -56.77 -26.61 39.00
CA SER A 366 -57.48 -27.65 39.73
C SER A 366 -56.59 -28.90 39.76
N PHE A 367 -56.09 -29.29 40.94
CA PHE A 367 -55.67 -30.66 41.20
C PHE A 367 -56.74 -31.32 42.08
N SER A 368 -57.54 -32.19 41.47
CA SER A 368 -58.19 -33.34 42.12
C SER A 368 -57.66 -34.58 41.43
#